data_AF-A0A2D8BX18-F1
#
_entry.id   AF-A0A2D8BX18-F1
#
_cell.length_a   1.000
_cell.length_b   1.000
_cell.length_c   1.000
_cell.angle_alpha   90.00
_cell.angle_beta   90.00
_cell.angle_gamma   90.00
#
_symmetry.space_group_name_H-M   'P 1'
#
loop_
_entity.id
_entity.type
_entity.pdbx_description
1 polymer ?
#
loop_
_entity_poly.entity_id
_entity_poly.type
_entity_poly.pdbx_seq_one_letter_code
_entity_poly.pdbx_strand_id
1 'polypeptide(L)' 'MDEKESKPLSAFLSDAEVKVVWREEERTKVGRGMITNDDENFVYLTGDKGTVIVNKRDIIAIKQ' A
#
# COMPACT_ATOMS: atom_id res chain seq x y z
N MET A 1 -20.46 6.72 20.16
CA MET A 1 -19.03 6.46 20.34
C MET A 1 -18.45 6.48 18.94
N ASP A 2 -17.69 7.53 18.63
CA ASP A 2 -17.35 7.96 17.27
C ASP A 2 -16.83 6.84 16.38
N GLU A 3 -17.58 6.56 15.31
CA GLU A 3 -17.10 5.85 14.13
C GLU A 3 -15.97 6.70 13.55
N LYS A 4 -14.73 6.34 13.88
CA LYS A 4 -13.57 6.84 13.15
C LYS A 4 -13.73 6.40 11.71
N GLU A 5 -14.29 7.27 10.86
CA GLU A 5 -14.12 7.23 9.43
C GLU A 5 -12.61 7.13 9.16
N SER A 6 -12.15 5.89 9.02
CA SER A 6 -10.77 5.59 8.75
C SER A 6 -10.56 5.95 7.29
N LYS A 7 -10.11 7.18 7.05
CA LYS A 7 -9.85 7.66 5.70
C LYS A 7 -8.95 6.64 4.97
N PRO A 8 -9.17 6.43 3.66
CA PRO A 8 -8.40 5.46 2.89
C PRO A 8 -6.90 5.77 2.93
N LEU A 9 -6.06 4.73 2.91
CA LEU A 9 -4.59 4.84 2.99
C LEU A 9 -4.02 5.70 1.88
N SER A 10 -4.61 5.60 0.68
CA SER A 10 -4.35 6.45 -0.48
C SER A 10 -4.54 7.92 -0.17
N ALA A 11 -5.54 8.32 0.63
CA ALA A 11 -5.75 9.73 0.98
C ALA A 11 -4.67 10.30 1.93
N PHE A 12 -3.97 9.45 2.69
CA PHE A 12 -2.88 9.89 3.57
C PHE A 12 -1.52 9.92 2.86
N LEU A 13 -1.38 9.15 1.78
CA LEU A 13 -0.11 8.91 1.10
C LEU A 13 -0.15 9.35 -0.39
N SER A 14 -1.21 10.03 -0.82
CA SER A 14 -1.48 10.35 -2.23
C SER A 14 -0.40 11.17 -2.91
N ASP A 15 0.36 11.95 -2.14
CA ASP A 15 1.30 12.94 -2.66
C ASP A 15 2.77 12.53 -2.46
N ALA A 16 3.01 11.29 -2.00
CA ALA A 16 4.34 10.78 -1.70
C ALA A 16 4.61 9.43 -2.35
N GLU A 17 5.77 9.31 -2.99
CA GLU A 17 6.27 8.00 -3.39
C GLU A 17 6.65 7.23 -2.12
N VAL A 18 6.18 5.99 -2.00
CA VAL A 18 6.41 5.15 -0.83
C VAL A 18 7.13 3.86 -1.22
N LYS A 19 7.87 3.33 -0.26
CA LYS A 19 8.39 1.96 -0.27
C LYS A 19 7.45 1.06 0.54
N VAL A 20 6.83 0.10 -0.13
CA VAL A 20 6.02 -0.96 0.49
C VAL A 20 6.86 -2.23 0.61
N VAL A 21 6.86 -2.83 1.79
CA VAL A 21 7.49 -4.13 2.07
C VAL A 21 6.39 -5.10 2.46
N TRP A 22 6.28 -6.23 1.77
CA TRP A 22 5.26 -7.24 2.01
C TRP A 22 5.82 -8.66 1.92
N ARG A 23 5.09 -9.61 2.48
CA ARG A 23 5.35 -11.04 2.32
C ARG A 23 4.61 -11.56 1.10
N GLU A 24 5.28 -12.33 0.27
CA GLU A 24 4.63 -13.07 -0.80
C GLU A 24 5.22 -14.48 -0.78
N GLU A 25 4.36 -15.48 -0.57
CA GLU A 25 4.79 -16.85 -0.27
C GLU A 25 5.78 -16.88 0.91
N GLU A 26 6.95 -17.48 0.72
CA GLU A 26 8.02 -17.55 1.73
C GLU A 26 9.06 -16.42 1.61
N ARG A 27 8.79 -15.41 0.76
CA ARG A 27 9.76 -14.35 0.47
C ARG A 27 9.25 -12.98 0.91
N THR A 28 10.20 -12.09 1.21
CA THR A 28 9.91 -10.67 1.41
C THR A 28 10.12 -9.94 0.10
N LYS A 29 9.13 -9.17 -0.33
CA LYS A 29 9.18 -8.31 -1.52
C LYS A 29 9.21 -6.84 -1.13
N VAL A 30 9.73 -6.04 -2.04
CA VAL A 30 9.83 -4.58 -1.89
C VAL A 30 9.41 -3.93 -3.20
N GLY A 31 8.50 -2.98 -3.10
CA GLY A 31 8.03 -2.15 -4.21
C GLY A 31 8.17 -0.68 -3.85
N ARG A 32 8.42 0.15 -4.86
CA ARG A 32 8.44 1.61 -4.74
C ARG A 32 7.46 2.19 -5.75
N GLY A 33 6.71 3.20 -5.32
CA GLY A 33 5.73 3.86 -6.16
C GLY A 33 4.70 4.64 -5.37
N MET A 34 3.72 5.17 -6.08
CA MET A 34 2.59 5.89 -5.50
C MET A 34 1.48 4.91 -5.13
N ILE A 35 0.85 5.09 -3.97
CA ILE A 35 -0.40 4.40 -3.66
C ILE A 35 -1.53 5.17 -4.34
N THR A 36 -2.00 4.64 -5.47
CA THR A 36 -3.00 5.30 -6.30
C THR A 36 -4.43 5.00 -5.86
N ASN A 37 -4.63 3.87 -5.16
CA ASN A 37 -5.90 3.47 -4.60
C ASN A 37 -5.70 2.43 -3.48
N ASP A 38 -6.71 2.27 -2.63
CA ASP A 38 -6.81 1.18 -1.69
C ASP A 38 -8.27 0.85 -1.37
N ASP A 39 -8.53 -0.43 -1.10
CA ASP A 39 -9.83 -0.92 -0.63
C ASP A 39 -9.68 -1.64 0.72
N GLU A 40 -10.69 -2.36 1.18
CA GLU A 40 -10.66 -3.07 2.46
C GLU A 40 -9.45 -4.03 2.59
N ASN A 41 -9.05 -4.68 1.49
CA ASN A 41 -8.07 -5.75 1.49
C ASN A 41 -6.79 -5.42 0.72
N PHE A 42 -6.81 -4.48 -0.22
CA PHE A 42 -5.72 -4.27 -1.17
C PHE A 42 -5.22 -2.82 -1.23
N VAL A 43 -3.96 -2.69 -1.63
CA VAL A 43 -3.28 -1.43 -1.97
C VAL A 43 -2.76 -1.52 -3.39
N TYR A 44 -3.01 -0.48 -4.19
CA TYR A 44 -2.57 -0.38 -5.58
C TYR A 44 -1.32 0.49 -5.62
N LEU A 45 -0.16 -0.15 -5.77
CA LEU A 45 1.15 0.51 -5.82
C LEU A 45 1.60 0.65 -7.27
N THR A 46 1.63 1.88 -7.79
CA THR A 46 2.05 2.19 -9.16
C THR A 46 3.46 2.77 -9.16
N GLY A 47 4.40 2.07 -9.80
CA GLY A 47 5.77 2.56 -10.04
C GLY A 47 6.14 2.49 -11.53
N ASP A 48 7.41 2.73 -11.86
CA ASP A 48 7.89 2.83 -13.25
C ASP A 48 7.60 1.61 -14.14
N LYS A 49 7.49 0.42 -13.52
CA LYS A 49 7.27 -0.85 -14.21
C LYS A 49 5.78 -1.24 -14.32
N GLY A 50 4.89 -0.40 -13.81
CA GLY A 50 3.45 -0.65 -13.75
C GLY A 50 2.91 -0.75 -12.33
N THR A 51 1.67 -1.25 -12.22
CA THR A 51 0.93 -1.35 -10.96
C THR A 51 0.99 -2.75 -10.38
N VAL A 52 1.26 -2.84 -9.08
CA VAL A 52 1.18 -4.08 -8.29
C VAL A 52 0.06 -3.93 -7.27
N ILE A 53 -0.75 -4.97 -7.13
CA ILE A 53 -1.82 -5.04 -6.13
C ILE A 53 -1.29 -5.85 -4.95
N VAL A 54 -1.25 -5.25 -3.77
CA VAL A 54 -0.68 -5.85 -2.56
C VAL A 54 -1.78 -6.05 -1.53
N ASN A 55 -1.92 -7.26 -1.00
CA ASN A 55 -2.86 -7.53 0.09
C ASN A 55 -2.35 -6.85 1.38
N LYS A 56 -3.19 -6.05 2.02
CA LYS A 56 -2.90 -5.33 3.27
C LYS A 56 -2.46 -6.26 4.39
N ARG A 57 -2.97 -7.50 4.45
CA ARG A 57 -2.59 -8.51 5.44
C ARG A 57 -1.14 -8.98 5.31
N ASP A 58 -0.58 -8.86 4.10
CA ASP A 58 0.78 -9.28 3.81
C ASP A 58 1.78 -8.12 3.93
N ILE A 59 1.31 -6.88 4.06
CA ILE A 59 2.17 -5.69 4.24
C ILE A 59 2.85 -5.76 5.60
N ILE A 60 4.18 -5.74 5.57
CA ILE A 60 5.04 -5.70 6.75
C ILE A 60 5.28 -4.25 7.15
N ALA A 61 5.52 -3.36 6.18
CA ALA A 61 5.76 -1.94 6.42
C ALA A 61 5.52 -1.08 5.17
N ILE A 62 5.14 0.18 5.39
CA ILE A 62 5.12 1.25 4.39
C ILE A 62 6.03 2.37 4.90
N LYS A 63 6.94 2.86 4.06
CA LYS A 63 7.86 3.96 4.39
C LYS A 63 7.84 5.03 3.31
N GLN A 64 7.90 6.30 3.72
CA GLN A 64 8.25 7.43 2.86
C GLN A 64 9.77 7.57 2.80
#